data_AF-A0A840RDZ7-F1
#
_entry.id   AF-A0A840RDZ7-F1
#
_cell.length_a   1.000
_cell.length_b   1.000
_cell.length_c   1.000
_cell.angle_alpha   90.00
_cell.angle_beta   90.00
_cell.angle_gamma   90.00
#
_symmetry.space_group_name_H-M   'P 1'
#
loop_
_entity.id
_entity.type
_entity.pdbx_description
1 polymer ?
#
loop_
_entity_poly.entity_id
_entity_poly.type
_entity_poly.pdbx_seq_one_letter_code
_entity_poly.pdbx_strand_id
1 'polypeptide(L)'
;MATIEKRSNGHYRARIRRGDVNVSETFRTKAQAVAWAAQVESDMEAGRLGLIPNKTFAELLERYIEDVIPSKRGATRLASKVDVMTLAKISGHRDLRILQNTYYAPDMSLVASRLD
;
A
#
# COMPACT_ATOMS: atom_id res chain seq x y z
N MET A 1 19.96 -4.15 -18.70
CA MET A 1 19.84 -3.85 -20.14
C MET A 1 18.59 -4.52 -20.64
N ALA A 2 17.68 -3.77 -21.27
CA ALA A 2 16.44 -4.33 -21.83
C ALA A 2 16.73 -5.28 -23.02
N THR A 3 16.02 -6.41 -23.07
CA THR A 3 16.06 -7.39 -24.17
C THR A 3 14.71 -7.40 -24.88
N ILE A 4 14.71 -7.26 -26.21
CA ILE A 4 13.49 -7.27 -27.03
C ILE A 4 13.52 -8.51 -27.93
N GLU A 5 12.49 -9.33 -27.85
CA GLU A 5 12.38 -10.60 -28.56
C GLU A 5 11.12 -10.61 -29.43
N LYS A 6 11.25 -10.96 -30.71
CA LYS A 6 10.10 -11.15 -31.61
C LYS A 6 9.58 -12.58 -31.47
N ARG A 7 8.30 -12.73 -31.12
CA ARG A 7 7.64 -14.04 -30.99
C ARG A 7 7.11 -14.53 -32.34
N SER A 8 6.88 -15.85 -32.42
CA SER A 8 6.31 -16.52 -33.61
C SER A 8 4.93 -15.99 -34.03
N ASN A 9 4.18 -15.37 -33.12
CA ASN A 9 2.89 -14.73 -33.38
C ASN A 9 3.01 -13.29 -33.93
N GLY A 10 4.21 -12.81 -34.24
CA GLY A 10 4.44 -11.45 -34.76
C GLY A 10 4.51 -10.34 -33.70
N HIS A 11 4.25 -10.66 -32.43
CA HIS A 11 4.36 -9.72 -31.32
C HIS A 11 5.80 -9.58 -30.82
N TYR A 12 6.07 -8.47 -30.12
CA TYR A 12 7.38 -8.13 -29.56
C TYR A 12 7.31 -8.17 -28.04
N ARG A 13 8.10 -9.03 -27.39
CA ARG A 13 8.24 -9.04 -25.93
C ARG A 13 9.44 -8.20 -25.53
N ALA A 14 9.24 -7.23 -24.65
CA ALA A 14 10.31 -6.56 -23.92
C ALA A 14 10.53 -7.27 -22.57
N ARG A 15 11.78 -7.51 -22.20
CA ARG A 15 12.20 -8.05 -20.90
C ARG A 15 13.26 -7.14 -20.32
N ILE A 16 13.15 -6.80 -19.05
CA ILE A 16 14.20 -6.06 -18.34
C ILE A 16 14.61 -6.86 -17.12
N ARG A 17 15.91 -7.12 -17.04
CA ARG A 17 16.57 -7.76 -15.90
C ARG A 17 17.66 -6.84 -15.39
N ARG A 18 17.48 -6.32 -14.18
CA ARG A 18 18.45 -5.47 -13.50
C ARG A 18 18.25 -5.66 -11.99
N GLY A 19 19.28 -6.19 -11.31
CA GLY A 19 19.17 -6.56 -9.89
C GLY A 19 18.03 -7.54 -9.63
N ASP A 20 17.19 -7.24 -8.65
CA ASP A 20 16.01 -8.04 -8.26
C ASP A 20 14.76 -7.81 -9.13
N VAL A 21 14.82 -6.88 -10.08
CA VAL A 21 13.68 -6.56 -10.94
C VAL A 21 13.73 -7.40 -12.21
N ASN A 22 12.70 -8.21 -12.40
CA ASN A 22 12.49 -9.03 -13.60
C ASN A 22 11.08 -8.78 -14.14
N VAL A 23 10.98 -7.85 -15.08
CA VAL A 23 9.70 -7.44 -15.67
C VAL A 23 9.68 -7.78 -17.15
N SER A 24 8.51 -8.22 -17.63
CA SER A 24 8.32 -8.51 -19.05
C SER A 24 6.92 -8.19 -19.52
N GLU A 25 6.82 -7.55 -20.68
CA GLU A 25 5.54 -7.21 -21.30
C GLU A 25 5.61 -7.47 -22.82
N THR A 26 4.46 -7.70 -23.46
CA THR A 26 4.38 -8.08 -24.88
C THR A 26 3.51 -7.09 -25.65
N PHE A 27 4.04 -6.57 -26.76
CA PHE A 27 3.45 -5.52 -27.59
C PHE A 27 3.22 -6.00 -29.02
N ARG A 28 2.36 -5.30 -29.76
CA ARG A 28 2.10 -5.58 -31.19
C ARG A 28 3.22 -5.09 -32.10
N THR A 29 3.91 -4.01 -31.73
CA THR A 29 4.96 -3.40 -32.57
C THR A 29 6.30 -3.32 -31.83
N LYS A 30 7.40 -3.34 -32.60
CA LYS A 30 8.76 -3.19 -32.06
C LYS A 30 8.94 -1.83 -31.39
N ALA A 31 8.40 -0.78 -31.99
CA ALA A 31 8.50 0.59 -31.48
C ALA A 31 7.85 0.73 -30.09
N GLN A 32 6.67 0.12 -29.88
CA GLN A 32 6.03 0.10 -28.56
C GLN A 32 6.87 -0.64 -27.51
N ALA A 33 7.45 -1.78 -27.88
CA ALA A 33 8.31 -2.55 -26.97
C ALA A 33 9.59 -1.79 -26.58
N VAL A 34 10.18 -1.04 -27.51
CA VAL A 34 11.36 -0.20 -27.26
C VAL A 34 10.98 0.99 -26.34
N ALA A 35 9.89 1.69 -26.66
CA ALA A 35 9.45 2.86 -25.89
C ALA A 35 9.10 2.48 -24.44
N TRP A 36 8.39 1.38 -24.24
CA TRP A 36 8.11 0.84 -22.91
C TRP A 36 9.39 0.49 -22.16
N ALA A 37 10.35 -0.16 -22.83
CA ALA A 37 11.61 -0.53 -22.20
C ALA A 37 12.42 0.69 -21.73
N ALA A 38 12.46 1.74 -22.55
CA ALA A 38 13.11 3.02 -22.21
C ALA A 38 12.41 3.72 -21.05
N GLN A 39 11.06 3.72 -21.03
CA GLN A 39 10.27 4.29 -19.95
C GLN A 39 10.54 3.56 -18.62
N VAL A 40 10.53 2.23 -18.62
CA VAL A 40 10.79 1.43 -17.42
C VAL A 40 12.24 1.60 -16.94
N GLU A 41 13.23 1.67 -17.83
CA GLU A 41 14.61 1.98 -17.45
C GLU A 41 14.75 3.40 -16.86
N SER A 42 14.04 4.39 -17.41
CA SER A 42 14.00 5.76 -16.86
C SER A 42 13.31 5.82 -15.49
N ASP A 43 12.23 5.08 -15.31
CA ASP A 43 11.52 5.03 -14.03
C ASP A 43 12.30 4.25 -12.96
N MET A 44 13.14 3.28 -13.37
CA MET A 44 14.13 2.63 -12.48
C MET A 44 15.21 3.62 -12.03
N GLU A 45 15.73 4.43 -12.95
CA GLU A 45 16.76 5.43 -12.65
C GLU A 45 16.21 6.59 -11.81
N ALA A 46 14.95 6.95 -12.02
CA ALA A 46 14.25 7.97 -11.23
C ALA A 46 13.64 7.43 -9.92
N GLY A 47 13.78 6.14 -9.60
CA GLY A 47 13.22 5.53 -8.39
C GLY A 47 11.68 5.54 -8.30
N ARG A 48 10.99 5.66 -9.45
CA ARG A 48 9.54 5.87 -9.56
C ARG A 48 8.72 4.62 -9.94
N LEU A 49 9.34 3.44 -10.07
CA LEU A 49 8.58 2.24 -10.39
C LEU A 49 7.81 1.68 -9.18
N GLY A 50 6.53 2.02 -9.14
CA GLY A 50 5.48 1.34 -8.38
C GLY A 50 5.07 -0.02 -8.95
N LEU A 51 6.04 -0.89 -9.21
CA LEU A 51 5.82 -2.34 -9.31
C LEU A 51 6.07 -2.89 -7.91
N ILE A 52 5.16 -3.73 -7.37
CA ILE A 52 5.18 -4.28 -5.99
C ILE A 52 6.61 -4.24 -5.43
N PRO A 53 6.92 -3.26 -4.56
CA PRO A 53 8.30 -3.02 -4.17
C PRO A 53 8.87 -4.31 -3.60
N ASN A 54 10.04 -4.77 -4.08
CA ASN A 54 10.81 -5.78 -3.36
C ASN A 54 11.38 -5.12 -2.10
N LYS A 55 10.48 -4.80 -1.17
CA LYS A 55 10.78 -4.18 0.12
C LYS A 55 11.01 -5.29 1.11
N THR A 56 12.04 -5.12 1.93
CA THR A 56 12.25 -6.04 3.04
C THR A 56 11.10 -5.91 4.03
N PHE A 57 10.86 -6.96 4.82
CA PHE A 57 9.86 -6.91 5.89
C PHE A 57 10.13 -5.74 6.87
N ALA A 58 11.40 -5.40 7.08
CA ALA A 58 11.80 -4.26 7.91
C ALA A 58 11.30 -2.93 7.35
N GLU A 59 11.45 -2.68 6.05
CA GLU A 59 10.98 -1.44 5.41
C GLU A 59 9.45 -1.33 5.41
N LEU A 60 8.74 -2.46 5.33
CA LEU A 60 7.29 -2.50 5.49
C LEU A 60 6.87 -2.19 6.92
N LEU A 61 7.60 -2.70 7.91
CA LEU A 61 7.38 -2.39 9.32
C LEU A 61 7.66 -0.92 9.62
N GLU A 62 8.78 -0.37 9.16
CA GLU A 62 9.14 1.04 9.32
C GLU A 62 8.05 1.94 8.73
N ARG A 63 7.63 1.66 7.50
CA ARG A 63 6.54 2.39 6.88
C ARG A 63 5.22 2.24 7.64
N TYR A 64 4.90 1.06 8.15
CA TYR A 64 3.71 0.86 8.98
C TYR A 64 3.80 1.65 10.30
N ILE A 65 4.99 1.73 10.91
CA ILE A 65 5.25 2.50 12.12
C ILE A 65 5.12 4.01 11.86
N GLU A 66 5.53 4.50 10.70
CA GLU A 66 5.43 5.92 10.33
C GLU A 66 4.03 6.33 9.88
N ASP A 67 3.41 5.55 9.00
CA ASP A 67 2.16 5.94 8.34
C ASP A 67 0.93 5.57 9.19
N VAL A 68 0.94 4.39 9.82
CA VAL A 68 -0.26 3.80 10.44
C VAL A 68 -0.28 4.00 11.95
N ILE A 69 0.83 3.74 12.66
CA ILE A 69 0.85 3.78 14.12
C ILE A 69 0.49 5.16 14.71
N PRO A 70 0.88 6.33 14.16
CA PRO A 70 0.50 7.62 14.72
C PRO A 70 -1.01 7.83 14.66
N SER A 71 -1.65 7.43 13.56
CA SER A 71 -3.11 7.44 13.40
C SER A 71 -3.79 6.53 14.42
N LYS A 72 -3.27 5.30 14.61
CA LYS A 72 -3.80 4.35 15.60
C LYS A 72 -3.68 4.88 17.04
N ARG A 73 -2.52 5.42 17.44
CA ARG A 73 -2.32 5.99 18.78
C ARG A 73 -3.24 7.18 19.05
N GLY A 74 -3.47 8.04 18.04
CA GLY A 74 -4.43 9.13 18.14
C GLY A 74 -5.86 8.63 18.36
N ALA A 75 -6.28 7.63 17.59
CA ALA A 75 -7.59 7.00 17.74
C ALA A 75 -7.77 6.35 19.13
N THR A 76 -6.77 5.63 19.65
CA THR A 76 -6.82 5.05 21.00
C THR A 76 -6.97 6.13 22.08
N ARG A 77 -6.21 7.24 22.00
CA ARG A 77 -6.30 8.33 22.99
C ARG A 77 -7.64 9.06 22.94
N LEU A 78 -8.24 9.17 21.75
CA LEU A 78 -9.57 9.76 21.59
C LEU A 78 -10.66 8.80 22.06
N ALA A 79 -10.51 7.50 21.84
CA ALA A 79 -11.49 6.48 22.25
C ALA A 79 -11.78 6.48 23.76
N SER A 80 -10.82 6.90 24.59
CA SER A 80 -11.06 7.06 26.05
C SER A 80 -11.82 8.34 26.41
N LYS A 81 -11.97 9.30 25.49
CA LYS A 81 -12.57 10.62 25.72
C LYS A 81 -13.86 10.86 24.96
N VAL A 82 -14.08 10.18 23.83
CA VAL A 82 -15.23 10.41 22.95
C VAL A 82 -15.95 9.11 22.63
N ASP A 83 -17.25 9.21 22.36
CA ASP A 83 -18.07 8.08 21.91
C ASP A 83 -17.61 7.52 20.55
N VAL A 84 -17.88 6.24 20.31
CA VAL A 84 -17.53 5.50 19.07
C VAL A 84 -17.99 6.25 17.82
N MET A 85 -19.17 6.86 17.85
CA MET A 85 -19.71 7.52 16.65
C MET A 85 -19.01 8.83 16.33
N THR A 86 -18.59 9.55 17.37
CA THR A 86 -17.77 10.76 17.24
C THR A 86 -16.35 10.39 16.80
N LEU A 87 -15.79 9.31 17.35
CA LEU A 87 -14.49 8.79 16.95
C LEU A 87 -14.47 8.39 15.47
N ALA A 88 -15.55 7.76 14.97
CA ALA A 88 -15.69 7.40 13.57
C ALA A 88 -15.68 8.61 12.64
N LYS A 89 -16.41 9.68 12.99
CA LYS A 89 -16.42 10.93 12.23
C LYS A 89 -15.04 11.60 12.19
N ILE A 90 -14.32 11.63 13.31
CA ILE A 90 -12.99 12.26 13.40
C ILE A 90 -11.94 11.44 12.64
N SER A 91 -12.00 10.12 12.75
CA SER A 91 -11.00 9.21 12.17
C SER A 91 -11.27 8.82 10.71
N GLY A 92 -12.44 9.16 10.16
CA GLY A 92 -12.83 8.84 8.79
C GLY A 92 -13.14 7.36 8.53
N HIS A 93 -13.25 6.54 9.59
CA HIS A 93 -13.59 5.12 9.44
C HIS A 93 -15.07 4.95 9.09
N ARG A 94 -15.34 4.30 7.97
CA ARG A 94 -16.71 3.93 7.55
C ARG A 94 -17.22 2.67 8.25
N ASP A 95 -16.30 1.78 8.63
CA ASP A 95 -16.62 0.56 9.37
C ASP A 95 -16.36 0.76 10.86
N LEU A 96 -17.44 0.74 11.63
CA LEU A 96 -17.45 0.93 13.08
C LEU A 96 -16.92 -0.29 13.83
N ARG A 97 -16.97 -1.49 13.23
CA ARG A 97 -16.52 -2.74 13.87
C ARG A 97 -15.02 -2.69 14.17
N ILE A 98 -14.25 -2.06 13.29
CA ILE A 98 -12.81 -1.87 13.46
C ILE A 98 -12.54 -1.01 14.70
N LEU A 99 -13.32 0.05 14.91
CA LEU A 99 -13.18 0.93 16.07
C LEU A 99 -13.56 0.21 17.36
N GLN A 100 -14.68 -0.53 17.33
CA GLN A 100 -15.19 -1.28 18.46
C GLN A 100 -14.20 -2.37 18.92
N ASN A 101 -13.63 -3.13 17.99
CA ASN A 101 -12.75 -4.25 18.31
C ASN A 101 -11.31 -3.82 18.63
N THR A 102 -10.83 -2.74 18.01
CA THR A 102 -9.39 -2.38 18.07
C THR A 102 -9.09 -1.31 19.11
N TYR A 103 -10.01 -0.35 19.32
CA TYR A 103 -9.70 0.87 20.08
C TYR A 103 -10.68 1.15 21.22
N TYR A 104 -11.91 0.64 21.12
CA TYR A 104 -12.94 0.90 22.11
C TYR A 104 -13.05 -0.25 23.11
N ALA A 105 -12.34 -0.12 24.22
CA ALA A 105 -12.46 -1.00 25.39
C ALA A 105 -12.91 -0.16 26.60
N PRO A 106 -14.19 0.25 26.69
CA PRO A 106 -14.69 1.02 27.81
C PRO A 106 -14.67 0.16 29.08
N ASP A 107 -14.44 0.81 30.22
CA ASP A 107 -14.62 0.17 31.52
C ASP A 107 -16.11 -0.15 31.71
N MET A 108 -16.43 -1.45 31.78
CA MET A 108 -17.80 -1.93 31.92
C MET A 108 -18.46 -1.48 33.23
N SER A 109 -17.68 -1.20 34.28
CA SER A 109 -18.20 -0.64 35.52
C SER A 109 -18.79 0.77 35.30
N LEU A 110 -18.14 1.56 34.46
CA LEU A 110 -18.53 2.91 34.08
C LEU A 110 -19.65 2.92 33.03
N VAL A 111 -19.82 1.82 32.29
CA VAL A 111 -21.00 1.60 31.44
C VAL A 111 -22.20 1.25 32.31
N ALA A 112 -22.05 0.33 33.27
CA ALA A 112 -23.11 -0.09 34.17
C ALA A 112 -23.71 1.09 34.96
N SER A 113 -22.87 2.00 35.46
CA SER A 113 -23.31 3.20 36.19
C SER A 113 -24.11 4.21 35.34
N ARG A 114 -24.21 4.03 34.02
CA ARG A 114 -25.07 4.84 33.14
C ARG A 114 -26.43 4.19 32.87
N LEU A 115 -26.63 2.95 33.30
CA LEU A 115 -27.88 2.20 33.12
C LEU A 115 -28.78 2.24 34.37
N ASP A 116 -28.26 2.67 35.51
CA ASP A 116 -29.00 2.98 36.74
C ASP A 116 -29.57 4.41 36.71
#